data_AF-A0A372LTD6-F1
#
_entry.id   AF-A0A372LTD6-F1
#
_cell.length_a   1.000
_cell.length_b   1.000
_cell.length_c   1.000
_cell.angle_alpha   90.00
_cell.angle_beta   90.00
_cell.angle_gamma   90.00
#
_symmetry.space_group_name_H-M   'P 1'
#
loop_
_entity.id
_entity.type
_entity.pdbx_description
1 polymer ?
#
loop_
_entity_poly.entity_id
_entity_poly.type
_entity_poly.pdbx_seq_one_letter_code
_entity_poly.pdbx_strand_id
1 'polypeptide(L)'
;MGRYLNVHEALRILNEHYVTHSIQTVTRWIREGKIIAERTENRKDGWRIDEDDLYEFITDVHPGAVQLIQYYKETNKIVELGEIPHKEIKGTIQPLIEKQAMHEPSQLEDKIKANEKKIQHLETKLENVVKNLELGNKQWQQTDKKFNESIGELILMFQNFSKEINEKIDKVSALQSNSDPGVLAKKFNKSWEVFSNDIFEYEGFDEYRDYESEIKEYYHRIYKDDKIIEACIVEEGKKVECPITGEKAGNPKTLFKKSIPKYLKQIGKLIDIQEGEEEGEGDPTESDPPEGEGVEPKTKNGQPHDDSVEASAHDDRLGEENNDHLTTGQTVDSFSRTV
;
A
#
# COMPACT_ATOMS: atom_id res chain seq x y z
N MET A 1 21.57 -16.73 24.04
CA MET A 1 22.87 -17.42 24.19
C MET A 1 22.82 -18.57 23.20
N GLY A 2 23.39 -18.38 22.01
CA GLY A 2 23.43 -19.40 20.98
C GLY A 2 24.31 -20.57 21.42
N ARG A 3 23.89 -21.78 21.08
CA ARG A 3 24.69 -22.99 21.28
C ARG A 3 25.63 -23.12 20.09
N TYR A 4 26.91 -23.37 20.35
CA TYR A 4 27.86 -23.67 19.28
C TYR A 4 27.88 -25.16 18.98
N LEU A 5 27.83 -25.49 17.69
CA LEU A 5 27.83 -26.83 17.15
C LEU A 5 29.15 -27.12 16.44
N ASN A 6 29.61 -28.37 16.54
CA ASN A 6 30.67 -28.85 15.66
C ASN A 6 30.10 -29.31 14.30
N VAL A 7 30.98 -29.56 13.33
CA VAL A 7 30.57 -29.97 11.96
C VAL A 7 29.75 -31.26 11.94
N HIS A 8 30.01 -32.21 12.83
CA HIS A 8 29.25 -33.47 12.90
C HIS A 8 27.86 -33.27 13.50
N GLU A 9 27.74 -32.42 14.51
CA GLU A 9 26.45 -32.03 15.10
C GLU A 9 25.62 -31.24 14.09
N ALA A 10 26.23 -30.30 13.37
CA ALA A 10 25.57 -29.58 12.29
C ALA A 10 25.11 -30.51 11.16
N LEU A 11 25.92 -31.50 10.79
CA LEU A 11 25.51 -32.52 9.82
C LEU A 11 24.29 -33.31 10.31
N ARG A 12 24.23 -33.67 11.59
CA ARG A 12 23.08 -34.39 12.14
C ARG A 12 21.81 -33.57 12.02
N ILE A 13 21.85 -32.28 12.37
CA ILE A 13 20.71 -31.37 12.22
C ILE A 13 20.32 -31.20 10.75
N LEU A 14 21.29 -30.95 9.86
CA LEU A 14 21.03 -30.84 8.42
C LEU A 14 20.43 -32.12 7.83
N ASN A 15 20.81 -33.28 8.34
CA ASN A 15 20.26 -34.57 7.94
C ASN A 15 18.81 -34.74 8.44
N GLU A 16 18.54 -34.40 9.70
CA GLU A 16 17.17 -34.40 10.25
C GLU A 16 16.21 -33.49 9.48
N HIS A 17 16.74 -32.39 8.93
CA HIS A 17 16.00 -31.46 8.08
C HIS A 17 16.08 -31.79 6.58
N TYR A 18 16.58 -32.98 6.22
CA TYR A 18 16.69 -33.48 4.83
C TYR A 18 17.48 -32.58 3.87
N VAL A 19 18.39 -31.76 4.39
CA VAL A 19 19.22 -30.85 3.59
C VAL A 19 20.41 -31.56 2.98
N THR A 20 21.16 -32.33 3.78
CA THR A 20 22.29 -33.14 3.28
C THR A 20 22.68 -34.26 4.22
N HIS A 21 23.25 -35.32 3.66
CA HIS A 21 23.79 -36.48 4.40
C HIS A 21 25.33 -36.56 4.33
N SER A 22 25.98 -35.59 3.66
CA SER A 22 27.42 -35.64 3.39
C SER A 22 28.19 -34.56 4.14
N ILE A 23 29.11 -34.98 5.00
CA ILE A 23 30.02 -34.08 5.70
C ILE A 23 30.91 -33.25 4.75
N GLN A 24 31.23 -33.80 3.58
CA GLN A 24 32.01 -33.10 2.56
C GLN A 24 31.24 -31.90 2.00
N THR A 25 29.92 -32.05 1.85
CA THR A 25 29.03 -30.96 1.42
C THR A 25 28.97 -29.87 2.49
N VAL A 26 28.80 -30.24 3.75
CA VAL A 26 28.77 -29.28 4.88
C VAL A 26 30.08 -28.49 4.97
N THR A 27 31.21 -29.17 4.93
CA THR A 27 32.54 -28.50 4.97
C THR A 27 32.80 -27.63 3.75
N ARG A 28 32.26 -27.99 2.58
CA ARG A 28 32.31 -27.15 1.38
C ARG A 28 31.48 -25.87 1.57
N TRP A 29 30.26 -25.96 2.09
CA TRP A 29 29.41 -24.79 2.35
C TRP A 29 30.00 -23.82 3.37
N ILE A 30 30.68 -24.34 4.39
CA ILE A 30 31.44 -23.52 5.34
C ILE A 30 32.56 -22.75 4.62
N ARG A 31 33.33 -23.42 3.73
CA ARG A 31 34.40 -22.76 2.95
C ARG A 31 33.86 -21.74 1.96
N GLU A 32 32.69 -21.99 1.39
CA GLU A 32 32.00 -21.08 0.48
C GLU A 32 31.32 -19.90 1.21
N GLY A 33 31.30 -19.89 2.55
CA GLY A 33 30.66 -18.85 3.34
C GLY A 33 29.14 -18.91 3.35
N LYS A 34 28.55 -20.04 2.94
CA LYS A 34 27.09 -20.26 2.96
C LYS A 34 26.57 -20.60 4.34
N ILE A 35 27.38 -21.28 5.14
CA ILE A 35 27.15 -21.50 6.57
C ILE A 35 28.21 -20.70 7.30
N ILE A 36 27.78 -19.78 8.16
CA ILE A 36 28.68 -18.98 8.99
C ILE A 36 29.30 -19.91 10.03
N ALA A 37 30.63 -19.97 10.04
CA ALA A 37 31.35 -20.80 10.99
C ALA A 37 32.70 -20.16 11.35
N GLU A 38 33.05 -20.25 12.62
CA GLU A 38 34.32 -19.79 13.15
C GLU A 38 35.30 -20.95 13.27
N ARG A 39 36.57 -20.69 12.96
CA ARG A 39 37.61 -21.69 13.13
C ARG A 39 38.05 -21.69 14.60
N THR A 40 37.97 -22.86 15.25
CA THR A 40 38.40 -22.99 16.65
C THR A 40 39.91 -22.79 16.76
N GLU A 41 40.37 -22.21 17.88
CA GLU A 41 41.81 -22.02 18.18
C GLU A 41 42.59 -23.34 18.10
N ASN A 42 41.97 -24.44 18.55
CA ASN A 42 42.52 -25.77 18.42
C ASN A 42 42.13 -26.39 17.07
N ARG A 43 43.14 -26.62 16.21
CA ARG A 43 42.96 -27.20 14.87
C ARG A 43 42.28 -28.58 14.90
N LYS A 44 42.35 -29.31 16.01
CA LYS A 44 41.70 -30.63 16.16
C LYS A 44 40.19 -30.54 16.33
N ASP A 45 39.68 -29.42 16.85
CA ASP A 45 38.26 -29.25 17.18
C ASP A 45 37.45 -28.77 15.97
N GLY A 46 38.13 -28.35 14.89
CA GLY A 46 37.49 -28.02 13.62
C GLY A 46 36.77 -26.67 13.62
N TRP A 47 35.60 -26.65 13.00
CA TRP A 47 34.75 -25.46 12.87
C TRP A 47 33.66 -25.43 13.95
N ARG A 48 33.37 -24.24 14.46
CA ARG A 48 32.23 -23.94 15.32
C ARG A 48 31.18 -23.19 14.51
N ILE A 49 29.96 -23.66 14.56
CA ILE A 49 28.82 -23.12 13.83
C ILE A 49 27.81 -22.66 14.88
N ASP A 50 27.24 -21.46 14.74
CA ASP A 50 26.14 -21.05 15.60
C ASP A 50 24.88 -21.85 15.23
N GLU A 51 24.18 -22.39 16.23
CA GLU A 51 22.95 -23.14 16.02
C GLU A 51 21.88 -22.29 15.34
N ASP A 52 21.76 -21.01 15.70
CA ASP A 52 20.75 -20.11 15.14
C ASP A 52 21.02 -19.83 13.65
N ASP A 53 22.29 -19.52 13.30
CA ASP A 53 22.72 -19.32 11.91
C ASP A 53 22.51 -20.57 11.04
N LEU A 54 22.68 -21.76 11.62
CA LEU A 54 22.44 -23.02 10.91
C LEU A 54 20.95 -23.20 10.59
N TYR A 55 20.05 -22.85 11.51
CA TYR A 55 18.61 -22.91 11.29
C TYR A 55 18.13 -21.84 10.30
N GLU A 56 18.74 -20.67 10.29
CA GLU A 56 18.50 -19.65 9.26
C GLU A 56 18.87 -20.18 7.87
N PHE A 57 20.06 -20.77 7.72
CA PHE A 57 20.47 -21.43 6.49
C PHE A 57 19.50 -22.54 6.04
N ILE A 58 19.01 -23.37 6.97
CA ILE A 58 18.02 -24.41 6.66
C ILE A 58 16.72 -23.79 6.14
N THR A 59 16.29 -22.68 6.75
CA THR A 59 15.07 -21.97 6.37
C THR A 59 15.21 -21.35 4.97
N ASP A 60 16.38 -20.83 4.63
CA ASP A 60 16.67 -20.27 3.31
C ASP A 60 16.71 -21.35 2.22
N VAL A 61 17.35 -22.49 2.50
CA VAL A 61 17.42 -23.61 1.53
C VAL A 61 16.07 -24.29 1.36
N HIS A 62 15.28 -24.38 2.44
CA HIS A 62 13.99 -25.05 2.44
C HIS A 62 12.96 -24.27 3.28
N PRO A 63 12.28 -23.27 2.68
CA PRO A 63 11.28 -22.47 3.37
C PRO A 63 10.16 -23.35 3.96
N GLY A 64 9.95 -23.24 5.27
CA GLY A 64 8.90 -23.97 5.99
C GLY A 64 9.23 -25.41 6.40
N ALA A 65 10.40 -25.96 6.04
CA ALA A 65 10.76 -27.33 6.42
C ALA A 65 10.95 -27.51 7.93
N VAL A 66 11.52 -26.52 8.62
CA VAL A 66 11.70 -26.54 10.08
C VAL A 66 10.35 -26.68 10.79
N GLN A 67 9.38 -25.85 10.41
CA GLN A 67 8.04 -25.82 10.99
C GLN A 67 7.26 -27.11 10.69
N LEU A 68 7.36 -27.62 9.46
CA LEU A 68 6.68 -28.85 9.03
C LEU A 68 7.22 -30.09 9.77
N ILE A 69 8.54 -30.21 9.89
CA ILE A 69 9.18 -31.34 10.57
C ILE A 69 8.87 -31.29 12.07
N GLN A 70 8.88 -30.11 12.67
CA GLN A 70 8.52 -29.92 14.07
C GLN A 70 7.06 -30.27 14.34
N TYR A 71 6.13 -29.77 13.52
CA TYR A 71 4.72 -30.12 13.58
C TYR A 71 4.49 -31.63 13.42
N TYR A 72 5.21 -32.28 12.49
CA TYR A 72 5.12 -33.73 12.30
C TYR A 72 5.66 -34.52 13.50
N LYS A 73 6.80 -34.09 14.09
CA LYS A 73 7.38 -34.68 15.32
C LYS A 73 6.40 -34.56 16.50
N GLU A 74 5.76 -33.41 16.67
CA GLU A 74 4.79 -33.14 17.74
C GLU A 74 3.48 -33.91 17.57
N THR A 75 2.95 -33.98 16.34
CA THR A 75 1.64 -34.56 16.05
C THR A 75 1.67 -36.10 16.04
N ASN A 76 2.75 -36.70 15.55
CA ASN A 76 2.76 -38.15 15.30
C ASN A 76 3.46 -39.01 16.37
N LYS A 77 4.19 -38.45 17.35
CA LYS A 77 4.97 -39.23 18.34
C LYS A 77 5.78 -40.39 17.69
N ILE A 78 6.29 -40.21 16.48
CA ILE A 78 6.95 -41.29 15.73
C ILE A 78 8.42 -41.41 16.15
N VAL A 79 8.68 -42.59 16.72
CA VAL A 79 9.94 -43.35 16.85
C VAL A 79 10.99 -42.95 15.82
N GLU A 80 12.17 -42.56 16.30
CA GLU A 80 13.40 -42.47 15.50
C GLU A 80 13.50 -43.75 14.66
N LEU A 81 13.52 -43.65 13.32
CA LEU A 81 13.99 -44.75 12.50
C LEU A 81 15.45 -44.97 12.89
N GLY A 82 15.65 -45.87 13.86
CA GLY A 82 16.97 -46.21 14.38
C GLY A 82 17.89 -46.48 13.20
N GLU A 83 19.09 -45.92 13.28
CA GLU A 83 20.17 -46.14 12.34
C GLU A 83 20.15 -47.60 11.90
N ILE A 84 19.88 -47.88 10.62
CA ILE A 84 20.09 -49.21 10.08
C ILE A 84 21.59 -49.43 10.23
N PRO A 85 22.07 -50.31 11.12
CA PRO A 85 23.49 -50.47 11.30
C PRO A 85 24.03 -51.05 10.00
N HIS A 86 24.82 -50.27 9.26
CA HIS A 86 25.72 -50.80 8.23
C HIS A 86 26.76 -51.67 8.93
N LYS A 87 26.38 -52.87 9.33
CA LYS A 87 27.34 -53.91 9.68
C LYS A 87 28.02 -54.32 8.39
N GLU A 88 29.30 -53.99 8.28
CA GLU A 88 30.21 -54.63 7.34
C GLU A 88 30.06 -56.15 7.46
N ILE A 89 29.47 -56.79 6.46
CA ILE A 89 29.43 -58.24 6.37
C ILE A 89 30.81 -58.68 5.88
N LYS A 90 31.76 -58.77 6.82
CA LYS A 90 32.98 -59.55 6.67
C LYS A 90 32.92 -60.74 7.60
N GLY A 91 32.69 -61.90 6.99
CA GLY A 91 32.97 -63.21 7.58
C GLY A 91 31.76 -63.90 8.22
N THR A 92 31.51 -65.12 7.74
CA THR A 92 30.66 -66.17 8.33
C THR A 92 29.21 -66.25 7.82
N ILE A 93 29.03 -66.52 6.52
CA ILE A 93 27.76 -67.03 5.95
C ILE A 93 27.96 -68.46 5.46
N GLN A 94 28.37 -69.40 6.32
CA GLN A 94 28.43 -70.81 5.91
C GLN A 94 27.69 -71.82 6.80
N PRO A 95 27.39 -71.61 8.10
CA PRO A 95 26.64 -72.63 8.85
C PRO A 95 25.16 -72.28 9.12
N LEU A 96 24.59 -71.21 8.56
CA LEU A 96 23.18 -70.85 8.79
C LEU A 96 22.20 -71.22 7.65
N ILE A 97 22.71 -71.57 6.47
CA ILE A 97 21.88 -71.86 5.29
C ILE A 97 21.19 -73.24 5.41
N GLU A 98 21.75 -74.19 6.18
CA GLU A 98 21.17 -75.54 6.30
C GLU A 98 20.01 -75.69 7.30
N LYS A 99 19.79 -74.74 8.21
CA LYS A 99 18.69 -74.83 9.21
C LYS A 99 17.39 -74.13 8.80
N GLN A 100 17.40 -73.28 7.78
CA GLN A 100 16.20 -72.57 7.29
C GLN A 100 15.56 -73.20 6.04
N ALA A 101 16.14 -74.27 5.48
CA ALA A 101 15.58 -74.98 4.33
C ALA A 101 14.39 -75.92 4.67
N MET A 102 13.99 -76.03 5.94
CA MET A 102 12.91 -76.93 6.38
C MET A 102 11.64 -76.22 6.91
N HIS A 103 11.50 -74.89 6.78
CA HIS A 103 10.25 -74.19 7.10
C HIS A 103 9.53 -73.69 5.83
N GLU A 104 8.51 -74.47 5.43
CA GLU A 104 7.42 -74.23 4.48
C GLU A 104 7.55 -73.13 3.40
N PRO A 105 7.86 -73.48 2.13
CA PRO A 105 7.61 -72.61 0.97
C PRO A 105 6.15 -72.14 0.84
N SER A 106 5.19 -72.89 1.39
CA SER A 106 3.75 -72.57 1.33
C SER A 106 3.39 -71.23 1.97
N GLN A 107 4.01 -70.85 3.09
CA GLN A 107 3.65 -69.60 3.79
C GLN A 107 4.22 -68.35 3.10
N LEU A 108 5.28 -68.51 2.31
CA LEU A 108 5.89 -67.42 1.55
C LEU A 108 5.06 -67.13 0.30
N GLU A 109 4.58 -68.17 -0.39
CA GLU A 109 3.70 -68.03 -1.56
C GLU A 109 2.38 -67.31 -1.21
N ASP A 110 1.78 -67.64 -0.06
CA ASP A 110 0.56 -66.97 0.41
C ASP A 110 0.79 -65.47 0.70
N LYS A 111 1.94 -65.13 1.27
CA LYS A 111 2.32 -63.73 1.52
C LYS A 111 2.59 -62.97 0.22
N ILE A 112 3.24 -63.60 -0.76
CA ILE A 112 3.48 -63.01 -2.08
C ILE A 112 2.13 -62.71 -2.75
N LYS A 113 1.23 -63.68 -2.77
CA LYS A 113 -0.12 -63.52 -3.34
C LYS A 113 -0.95 -62.46 -2.62
N ALA A 114 -0.82 -62.35 -1.30
CA ALA A 114 -1.47 -61.30 -0.52
C ALA A 114 -0.91 -59.90 -0.86
N ASN A 115 0.40 -59.80 -1.07
CA ASN A 115 1.05 -58.55 -1.44
C ASN A 115 0.72 -58.14 -2.88
N GLU A 116 0.66 -59.08 -3.83
CA GLU A 116 0.21 -58.81 -5.20
C GLU A 116 -1.19 -58.20 -5.24
N LYS A 117 -2.13 -58.75 -4.44
CA LYS A 117 -3.48 -58.17 -4.30
C LYS A 117 -3.46 -56.75 -3.72
N LYS A 118 -2.58 -56.49 -2.75
CA LYS A 118 -2.42 -55.13 -2.19
C LYS A 118 -1.85 -54.17 -3.22
N ILE A 119 -0.88 -54.60 -4.02
CA ILE A 119 -0.29 -53.80 -5.10
C ILE A 119 -1.37 -53.44 -6.12
N GLN A 120 -2.15 -54.41 -6.61
CA GLN A 120 -3.25 -54.16 -7.56
C GLN A 120 -4.30 -53.19 -7.00
N HIS A 121 -4.63 -53.31 -5.72
CA HIS A 121 -5.55 -52.39 -5.05
C HIS A 121 -4.98 -50.97 -4.96
N LEU A 122 -3.69 -50.84 -4.65
CA LEU A 122 -3.01 -49.55 -4.60
C LEU A 122 -2.89 -48.91 -5.98
N GLU A 123 -2.60 -49.69 -7.02
CA GLU A 123 -2.57 -49.24 -8.41
C GLU A 123 -3.93 -48.69 -8.84
N THR A 124 -5.02 -49.40 -8.52
CA THR A 124 -6.39 -48.94 -8.80
C THR A 124 -6.71 -47.64 -8.06
N LYS A 125 -6.31 -47.52 -6.79
CA LYS A 125 -6.45 -46.27 -6.03
C LYS A 125 -5.66 -45.13 -6.64
N LEU A 126 -4.42 -45.39 -7.06
CA LEU A 126 -3.56 -44.39 -7.70
C LEU A 126 -4.18 -43.90 -9.00
N GLU A 127 -4.69 -44.81 -9.84
CA GLU A 127 -5.36 -44.45 -11.10
C GLU A 127 -6.60 -43.58 -10.85
N ASN A 128 -7.39 -43.89 -9.83
CA ASN A 128 -8.54 -43.05 -9.45
C ASN A 128 -8.11 -41.66 -8.97
N VAL A 129 -7.03 -41.56 -8.18
CA VAL A 129 -6.48 -40.27 -7.74
C VAL A 129 -6.00 -39.45 -8.94
N VAL A 130 -5.29 -40.07 -9.90
CA VAL A 130 -4.83 -39.40 -11.12
C VAL A 130 -6.01 -38.88 -11.93
N LYS A 131 -7.05 -39.69 -12.15
CA LYS A 131 -8.28 -39.25 -12.85
C LYS A 131 -8.96 -38.08 -12.16
N ASN A 132 -9.03 -38.10 -10.83
CA ASN A 132 -9.61 -37.00 -10.05
C ASN A 132 -8.77 -35.72 -10.16
N LEU A 133 -7.43 -35.83 -10.14
CA LEU A 133 -6.53 -34.70 -10.33
C LEU A 133 -6.66 -34.10 -11.74
N GLU A 134 -6.74 -34.94 -12.78
CA GLU A 134 -6.97 -34.47 -14.15
C GLU A 134 -8.30 -33.75 -14.30
N LEU A 135 -9.36 -34.26 -13.67
CA LEU A 135 -10.67 -33.62 -13.67
C LEU A 135 -10.63 -32.27 -12.93
N GLY A 136 -9.99 -32.24 -11.76
CA GLY A 136 -9.81 -31.01 -10.98
C GLY A 136 -9.01 -29.96 -11.75
N ASN A 137 -7.95 -30.36 -12.44
CA ASN A 137 -7.16 -29.46 -13.27
C ASN A 137 -7.98 -28.86 -14.42
N LYS A 138 -8.80 -29.68 -15.11
CA LYS A 138 -9.73 -29.19 -16.16
C LYS A 138 -10.74 -28.18 -15.60
N GLN A 139 -11.29 -28.44 -14.42
CA GLN A 139 -12.22 -27.50 -13.77
C GLN A 139 -11.52 -26.19 -13.40
N TRP A 140 -10.30 -26.27 -12.85
CA TRP A 140 -9.51 -25.10 -12.50
C TRP A 140 -9.20 -24.24 -13.73
N GLN A 141 -8.74 -24.84 -14.82
CA GLN A 141 -8.52 -24.12 -16.09
C GLN A 141 -9.77 -23.44 -16.64
N GLN A 142 -10.94 -24.09 -16.53
CA GLN A 142 -12.21 -23.47 -16.93
C GLN A 142 -12.58 -22.28 -16.04
N THR A 143 -12.31 -22.39 -14.75
CA THR A 143 -12.60 -21.33 -13.77
C THR A 143 -11.67 -20.15 -13.97
N ASP A 144 -10.38 -20.41 -14.17
CA ASP A 144 -9.36 -19.40 -14.47
C ASP A 144 -9.68 -18.65 -15.77
N LYS A 145 -10.11 -19.36 -16.82
CA LYS A 145 -10.55 -18.74 -18.06
C LYS A 145 -11.73 -17.78 -17.84
N LYS A 146 -12.77 -18.22 -17.12
CA LYS A 146 -13.94 -17.38 -16.81
C LYS A 146 -13.57 -16.17 -15.97
N PHE A 147 -12.68 -16.35 -15.00
CA PHE A 147 -12.18 -15.27 -14.16
C PHE A 147 -11.44 -14.21 -14.99
N ASN A 148 -10.56 -14.64 -15.90
CA ASN A 148 -9.85 -13.73 -16.80
C ASN A 148 -10.79 -13.01 -17.77
N GLU A 149 -11.84 -13.67 -18.27
CA GLU A 149 -12.91 -13.02 -19.06
C GLU A 149 -13.61 -11.92 -18.26
N SER A 150 -13.99 -12.18 -17.00
CA SER A 150 -14.61 -11.18 -16.13
C SER A 150 -13.68 -10.01 -15.78
N ILE A 151 -12.37 -10.25 -15.61
CA ILE A 151 -11.39 -9.16 -15.44
C ILE A 151 -11.35 -8.28 -16.68
N GLY A 152 -11.37 -8.89 -17.88
CA GLY A 152 -11.40 -8.15 -19.14
C GLY A 152 -12.62 -7.24 -19.25
N GLU A 153 -13.81 -7.74 -18.90
CA GLU A 153 -15.05 -6.95 -18.86
C GLU A 153 -14.97 -5.78 -17.87
N LEU A 154 -14.42 -6.02 -16.67
CA LEU A 154 -14.26 -4.98 -15.64
C LEU A 154 -13.31 -3.87 -16.10
N ILE A 155 -12.19 -4.23 -16.76
CA ILE A 155 -11.24 -3.25 -17.32
C ILE A 155 -11.94 -2.38 -18.37
N LEU A 156 -12.72 -2.97 -19.28
CA LEU A 156 -13.47 -2.22 -20.29
C LEU A 156 -14.50 -1.27 -19.65
N MET A 157 -15.17 -1.71 -18.58
CA MET A 157 -16.08 -0.86 -17.82
C MET A 157 -15.36 0.36 -17.22
N PHE A 158 -14.19 0.16 -16.59
CA PHE A 158 -13.40 1.25 -16.03
C PHE A 158 -12.86 2.23 -17.09
N GLN A 159 -12.45 1.72 -18.25
CA GLN A 159 -11.99 2.56 -19.36
C GLN A 159 -13.14 3.44 -19.89
N ASN A 160 -14.34 2.89 -20.04
CA ASN A 160 -15.52 3.65 -20.45
C ASN A 160 -15.89 4.71 -19.42
N PHE A 161 -15.87 4.38 -18.13
CA PHE A 161 -16.15 5.32 -17.05
C PHE A 161 -15.11 6.46 -17.00
N SER A 162 -13.83 6.12 -17.16
CA SER A 162 -12.74 7.11 -17.20
C SER A 162 -12.91 8.07 -18.38
N LYS A 163 -13.31 7.55 -19.55
CA LYS A 163 -13.61 8.37 -20.72
C LYS A 163 -14.77 9.33 -20.46
N GLU A 164 -15.85 8.87 -19.83
CA GLU A 164 -17.00 9.71 -19.49
C GLU A 164 -16.62 10.82 -18.49
N ILE A 165 -15.79 10.51 -17.50
CA ILE A 165 -15.26 11.52 -16.56
C ILE A 165 -14.46 12.58 -17.30
N ASN A 166 -13.52 12.17 -18.15
CA ASN A 166 -12.66 13.11 -18.88
C ASN A 166 -13.49 14.02 -19.80
N GLU A 167 -14.48 13.48 -20.51
CA GLU A 167 -15.40 14.29 -21.33
C GLU A 167 -16.20 15.31 -20.51
N LYS A 168 -16.54 14.99 -19.25
CA LYS A 168 -17.20 15.95 -18.34
C LYS A 168 -16.22 17.01 -17.82
N ILE A 169 -14.98 16.63 -17.49
CA ILE A 169 -13.94 17.56 -17.07
C ILE A 169 -13.65 18.57 -18.18
N ASP A 170 -13.46 18.11 -19.42
CA ASP A 170 -13.19 19.00 -20.57
C ASP A 170 -14.31 20.03 -20.78
N LYS A 171 -15.58 19.61 -20.60
CA LYS A 171 -16.74 20.52 -20.68
C LYS A 171 -16.74 21.57 -19.57
N VAL A 172 -16.36 21.19 -18.34
CA VAL A 172 -16.27 22.13 -17.21
C VAL A 172 -15.12 23.12 -17.42
N SER A 173 -13.95 22.64 -17.84
CA SER A 173 -12.79 23.50 -18.13
C SER A 173 -13.07 24.51 -19.25
N ALA A 174 -13.80 24.11 -20.30
CA ALA A 174 -14.23 25.00 -21.37
C ALA A 174 -15.24 26.07 -20.92
N LEU A 175 -16.01 25.82 -19.85
CA LEU A 175 -16.91 26.81 -19.25
C LEU A 175 -16.16 27.77 -18.31
N GLN A 176 -15.12 27.30 -17.61
CA GLN A 176 -14.32 28.09 -16.69
C GLN A 176 -13.34 29.06 -17.38
N SER A 177 -12.92 28.80 -18.63
CA SER A 177 -12.04 29.70 -19.38
C SER A 177 -12.69 31.03 -19.80
N ASN A 178 -13.99 31.23 -19.56
CA ASN A 178 -14.71 32.49 -19.83
C ASN A 178 -14.92 33.36 -18.58
N SER A 179 -14.48 32.91 -17.41
CA SER A 179 -14.56 33.66 -16.16
C SER A 179 -13.16 33.85 -15.61
N ASP A 180 -12.62 35.06 -15.72
CA ASP A 180 -11.30 35.47 -15.21
C ASP A 180 -11.14 35.13 -13.70
N PRO A 181 -10.41 34.06 -13.34
CA PRO A 181 -10.21 33.65 -11.95
C PRO A 181 -9.25 34.59 -11.22
N GLY A 182 -8.57 35.49 -11.93
CA GLY A 182 -7.49 36.34 -11.43
C GLY A 182 -7.93 37.41 -10.43
N VAL A 183 -9.22 37.76 -10.38
CA VAL A 183 -9.71 38.87 -9.54
C VAL A 183 -10.03 38.41 -8.11
N LEU A 184 -10.40 37.15 -7.89
CA LEU A 184 -10.70 36.62 -6.55
C LEU A 184 -9.44 36.16 -5.82
N ALA A 185 -8.55 35.39 -6.47
CA ALA A 185 -7.35 34.85 -5.81
C ALA A 185 -6.37 35.94 -5.32
N LYS A 186 -6.27 37.08 -6.01
CA LYS A 186 -5.42 38.21 -5.57
C LYS A 186 -5.95 38.93 -4.33
N LYS A 187 -7.23 38.79 -3.99
CA LYS A 187 -7.87 39.53 -2.87
C LYS A 187 -7.74 38.83 -1.52
N PHE A 188 -7.26 37.59 -1.49
CA PHE A 188 -7.32 36.73 -0.30
C PHE A 188 -5.97 36.22 0.21
N ASN A 189 -4.87 36.46 -0.50
CA ASN A 189 -3.53 36.14 -0.03
C ASN A 189 -3.09 37.20 0.99
N LYS A 190 -2.95 36.79 2.25
CA LYS A 190 -2.56 37.64 3.36
C LYS A 190 -1.56 36.88 4.21
N SER A 191 -0.44 37.53 4.56
CA SER A 191 0.47 36.98 5.58
C SER A 191 -0.22 36.95 6.95
N TRP A 192 0.35 36.19 7.88
CA TRP A 192 -0.12 36.12 9.25
C TRP A 192 -0.27 37.51 9.88
N GLU A 193 0.68 38.42 9.69
CA GLU A 193 0.67 39.76 10.31
C GLU A 193 -0.52 40.60 9.82
N VAL A 194 -0.82 40.52 8.52
CA VAL A 194 -1.97 41.23 7.95
C VAL A 194 -3.27 40.60 8.46
N PHE A 195 -3.32 39.27 8.51
CA PHE A 195 -4.47 38.52 9.01
C PHE A 195 -4.76 38.82 10.49
N SER A 196 -3.75 38.75 11.36
CA SER A 196 -3.91 38.98 12.79
C SER A 196 -4.39 40.40 13.07
N ASN A 197 -3.85 41.40 12.38
CA ASN A 197 -4.29 42.78 12.53
C ASN A 197 -5.76 42.94 12.10
N ASP A 198 -6.15 42.40 10.93
CA ASP A 198 -7.54 42.45 10.45
C ASP A 198 -8.54 41.78 11.41
N ILE A 199 -8.12 40.74 12.12
CA ILE A 199 -8.96 40.02 13.09
C ILE A 199 -9.04 40.77 14.41
N PHE A 200 -7.92 41.25 14.96
CA PHE A 200 -7.90 41.92 16.27
C PHE A 200 -8.34 43.38 16.22
N GLU A 201 -8.38 44.02 15.06
CA GLU A 201 -9.03 45.33 14.87
C GLU A 201 -10.56 45.23 14.80
N TYR A 202 -11.12 44.02 14.79
CA TYR A 202 -12.56 43.81 14.66
C TYR A 202 -13.28 43.99 16.01
N GLU A 203 -14.39 44.73 16.02
CA GLU A 203 -15.19 44.93 17.24
C GLU A 203 -15.66 43.58 17.83
N GLY A 204 -15.38 43.37 19.12
CA GLY A 204 -15.68 42.15 19.85
C GLY A 204 -14.63 41.03 19.70
N PHE A 205 -13.52 41.27 18.98
CA PHE A 205 -12.42 40.30 18.88
C PHE A 205 -11.26 40.53 19.86
N ASP A 206 -11.25 41.66 20.58
CA ASP A 206 -10.24 41.95 21.60
C ASP A 206 -10.22 40.89 22.72
N GLU A 207 -11.37 40.30 23.04
CA GLU A 207 -11.49 39.22 24.02
C GLU A 207 -10.77 37.93 23.60
N TYR A 208 -10.47 37.77 22.31
CA TYR A 208 -9.74 36.60 21.82
C TYR A 208 -8.23 36.80 21.71
N ARG A 209 -7.71 37.96 22.13
CA ARG A 209 -6.26 38.25 22.08
C ARG A 209 -5.44 37.25 22.90
N ASP A 210 -6.01 36.73 23.98
CA ASP A 210 -5.39 35.69 24.81
C ASP A 210 -5.28 34.32 24.10
N TYR A 211 -6.00 34.12 22.98
CA TYR A 211 -5.96 32.91 22.16
C TYR A 211 -5.17 33.09 20.86
N GLU A 212 -4.23 34.04 20.81
CA GLU A 212 -3.44 34.32 19.61
C GLU A 212 -2.74 33.08 19.05
N SER A 213 -2.23 32.19 19.92
CA SER A 213 -1.56 30.96 19.51
C SER A 213 -2.53 30.00 18.79
N GLU A 214 -3.74 29.84 19.30
CA GLU A 214 -4.78 29.00 18.71
C GLU A 214 -5.34 29.61 17.42
N ILE A 215 -5.49 30.93 17.35
CA ILE A 215 -5.88 31.65 16.14
C ILE A 215 -4.79 31.51 15.07
N LYS A 216 -3.52 31.48 15.47
CA LYS A 216 -2.40 31.21 14.57
C LYS A 216 -2.44 29.79 14.02
N GLU A 217 -2.79 28.81 14.85
CA GLU A 217 -2.99 27.44 14.36
C GLU A 217 -4.17 27.36 13.38
N TYR A 218 -5.28 28.03 13.69
CA TYR A 218 -6.42 28.19 12.80
C TYR A 218 -6.02 28.77 11.43
N TYR A 219 -5.19 29.81 11.43
CA TYR A 219 -4.66 30.42 10.20
C TYR A 219 -3.89 29.41 9.35
N HIS A 220 -2.94 28.67 9.91
CA HIS A 220 -2.14 27.68 9.15
C HIS A 220 -2.96 26.51 8.61
N ARG A 221 -4.13 26.24 9.18
CA ARG A 221 -5.05 25.22 8.68
C ARG A 221 -5.89 25.70 7.49
N ILE A 222 -5.97 27.01 7.27
CA ILE A 222 -6.74 27.64 6.18
C ILE A 222 -5.84 28.24 5.11
N TYR A 223 -4.62 28.61 5.50
CA TYR A 223 -3.59 29.17 4.63
C TYR A 223 -2.43 28.21 4.49
N LYS A 224 -2.00 27.98 3.24
CA LYS A 224 -0.76 27.28 2.90
C LYS A 224 0.09 28.23 2.07
N ASP A 225 1.30 28.53 2.54
CA ASP A 225 2.23 29.48 1.90
C ASP A 225 1.58 30.87 1.67
N ASP A 226 0.89 31.40 2.69
CA ASP A 226 0.12 32.66 2.66
C ASP A 226 -1.01 32.72 1.62
N LYS A 227 -1.36 31.58 1.02
CA LYS A 227 -2.48 31.42 0.10
C LYS A 227 -3.59 30.63 0.76
N ILE A 228 -4.83 31.09 0.59
CA ILE A 228 -5.99 30.33 1.07
C ILE A 228 -6.04 28.98 0.36
N ILE A 229 -6.24 27.89 1.10
CA ILE A 229 -6.34 26.55 0.52
C ILE A 229 -7.59 26.54 -0.38
N GLU A 230 -7.47 26.09 -1.64
CA GLU A 230 -8.57 26.08 -2.63
C GLU A 230 -9.83 25.38 -2.12
N ALA A 231 -9.67 24.37 -1.24
CA ALA A 231 -10.78 23.71 -0.56
C ALA A 231 -11.66 24.62 0.33
N CYS A 232 -11.23 25.86 0.62
CA CYS A 232 -12.03 26.85 1.35
C CYS A 232 -12.96 27.67 0.42
N ILE A 233 -12.81 27.55 -0.90
CA ILE A 233 -13.58 28.31 -1.89
C ILE A 233 -14.57 27.35 -2.56
N VAL A 234 -15.83 27.38 -2.13
CA VAL A 234 -16.90 26.62 -2.78
C VAL A 234 -17.61 27.53 -3.78
N GLU A 235 -17.43 27.28 -5.07
CA GLU A 235 -17.95 28.11 -6.18
C GLU A 235 -19.47 28.02 -6.42
N GLU A 236 -20.27 27.43 -5.51
CA GLU A 236 -21.73 27.52 -5.60
C GLU A 236 -22.23 28.86 -5.03
N GLY A 237 -22.13 29.91 -5.85
CA GLY A 237 -22.88 31.16 -5.64
C GLY A 237 -22.21 32.24 -4.77
N LYS A 238 -20.91 32.47 -4.92
CA LYS A 238 -20.14 33.56 -4.24
C LYS A 238 -20.06 33.45 -2.71
N LYS A 239 -20.17 32.25 -2.14
CA LYS A 239 -20.02 32.02 -0.69
C LYS A 239 -18.72 31.26 -0.42
N VAL A 240 -17.98 31.70 0.59
CA VAL A 240 -16.77 31.04 1.08
C VAL A 240 -17.17 30.14 2.24
N GLU A 241 -16.65 28.91 2.29
CA GLU A 241 -16.94 27.94 3.34
C GLU A 241 -15.67 27.64 4.13
N CYS A 242 -15.74 27.65 5.47
CA CYS A 242 -14.61 27.31 6.31
C CYS A 242 -14.47 25.78 6.39
N PRO A 243 -13.36 25.17 5.97
CA PRO A 243 -13.20 23.71 5.98
C PRO A 243 -13.11 23.11 7.40
N ILE A 244 -12.82 23.94 8.40
CA ILE A 244 -12.67 23.50 9.80
C ILE A 244 -14.03 23.47 10.50
N THR A 245 -14.87 24.50 10.27
CA THR A 245 -16.11 24.70 11.03
C THR A 245 -17.39 24.53 10.22
N GLY A 246 -17.29 24.41 8.89
CA GLY A 246 -18.42 24.35 7.95
C GLY A 246 -19.21 25.66 7.84
N GLU A 247 -18.74 26.75 8.44
CA GLU A 247 -19.42 28.05 8.35
C GLU A 247 -19.36 28.60 6.92
N LYS A 248 -20.43 29.27 6.49
CA LYS A 248 -20.54 29.87 5.15
C LYS A 248 -20.78 31.36 5.25
N ALA A 249 -20.05 32.15 4.46
CA ALA A 249 -20.24 33.60 4.39
C ALA A 249 -19.98 34.16 2.99
N GLY A 250 -20.64 35.27 2.65
CA GLY A 250 -20.43 35.95 1.37
C GLY A 250 -19.11 36.71 1.26
N ASN A 251 -18.41 36.91 2.37
CA ASN A 251 -17.07 37.49 2.40
C ASN A 251 -16.21 36.79 3.47
N PRO A 252 -14.88 36.76 3.34
CA PRO A 252 -14.01 36.06 4.31
C PRO A 252 -13.96 36.73 5.68
N LYS A 253 -14.12 38.06 5.77
CA LYS A 253 -14.11 38.74 7.08
C LYS A 253 -15.24 38.22 7.98
N THR A 254 -16.45 38.14 7.42
CA THR A 254 -17.62 37.56 8.07
C THR A 254 -17.45 36.05 8.30
N LEU A 255 -16.73 35.35 7.41
CA LEU A 255 -16.39 33.94 7.63
C LEU A 255 -15.58 33.78 8.92
N PHE A 256 -14.42 34.47 9.01
CA PHE A 256 -13.53 34.39 10.16
C PHE A 256 -14.21 34.81 11.47
N LYS A 257 -15.07 35.85 11.40
CA LYS A 257 -15.88 36.28 12.54
C LYS A 257 -16.73 35.14 13.12
N LYS A 258 -17.27 34.27 12.28
CA LYS A 258 -18.11 33.14 12.70
C LYS A 258 -17.31 31.89 13.03
N SER A 259 -16.26 31.62 12.27
CA SER A 259 -15.51 30.37 12.35
C SER A 259 -14.48 30.36 13.47
N ILE A 260 -13.84 31.49 13.81
CA ILE A 260 -12.84 31.52 14.89
C ILE A 260 -13.47 31.19 16.26
N PRO A 261 -14.59 31.83 16.69
CA PRO A 261 -15.21 31.49 17.97
C PRO A 261 -15.65 30.01 18.03
N LYS A 262 -16.22 29.50 16.92
CA LYS A 262 -16.63 28.10 16.80
C LYS A 262 -15.44 27.13 16.85
N TYR A 263 -14.33 27.49 16.24
CA TYR A 263 -13.08 26.71 16.35
C TYR A 263 -12.55 26.72 17.78
N LEU A 264 -12.47 27.88 18.44
CA LEU A 264 -12.04 27.98 19.84
C LEU A 264 -12.95 27.18 20.79
N LYS A 265 -14.25 27.16 20.53
CA LYS A 265 -15.21 26.29 21.23
C LYS A 265 -14.94 24.81 20.97
N GLN A 266 -14.70 24.40 19.72
CA GLN A 266 -14.39 23.01 19.37
C GLN A 266 -13.14 22.48 20.06
N ILE A 267 -12.12 23.31 20.26
CA ILE A 267 -10.89 22.93 20.98
C ILE A 267 -10.99 23.13 22.51
N GLY A 268 -12.18 23.46 23.03
CA GLY A 268 -12.45 23.59 24.45
C GLY A 268 -11.87 24.84 25.12
N LYS A 269 -11.52 25.86 24.33
CA LYS A 269 -10.95 27.13 24.81
C LYS A 269 -12.02 28.18 25.13
N LEU A 270 -13.17 28.09 24.47
CA LEU A 270 -14.35 28.87 24.83
C LEU A 270 -15.37 27.98 25.56
N ILE A 271 -15.76 28.37 26.77
CA ILE A 271 -16.89 27.76 27.50
C ILE A 271 -18.16 28.51 27.11
N ASP A 272 -19.25 27.79 26.87
CA ASP A 272 -20.54 28.40 26.55
C ASP A 272 -20.99 29.33 27.69
N ILE A 273 -20.92 30.63 27.44
CA ILE A 273 -21.76 31.60 28.12
C ILE A 273 -23.11 31.45 27.42
N GLN A 274 -24.10 30.90 28.12
CA GLN A 274 -25.45 30.77 27.60
C GLN A 274 -25.91 32.12 27.05
N GLU A 275 -26.14 32.20 25.73
CA GLU A 275 -26.85 33.31 25.12
C GLU A 275 -28.25 33.30 25.74
N GLY A 276 -28.48 34.23 26.67
CA GLY A 276 -29.82 34.51 27.19
C GLY A 276 -30.62 35.12 26.05
N GLU A 277 -31.44 34.29 25.40
CA GLU A 277 -32.53 34.75 24.54
C GLU A 277 -33.49 35.58 25.42
N GLU A 278 -33.42 36.91 25.29
CA GLU A 278 -34.50 37.79 25.70
C GLU A 278 -35.70 37.51 24.78
N GLU A 279 -36.55 36.56 25.16
CA GLU A 279 -37.92 36.48 24.66
C GLU A 279 -38.71 37.67 25.21
N GLY A 280 -38.67 38.79 24.48
CA GLY A 280 -39.61 39.88 24.65
C GLY A 280 -40.96 39.52 24.05
N GLU A 281 -41.92 39.17 24.90
CA GLU A 281 -43.35 39.15 24.60
C GLU A 281 -43.81 40.49 24.02
N GLY A 282 -44.48 40.43 22.87
CA GLY A 282 -45.12 41.58 22.21
C GLY A 282 -46.08 41.13 21.12
N ASP A 283 -47.28 40.72 21.53
CA ASP A 283 -48.46 40.42 20.70
C ASP A 283 -49.11 41.74 20.17
N PRO A 284 -50.15 41.73 19.31
CA PRO A 284 -50.04 42.08 17.90
C PRO A 284 -50.98 43.25 17.52
N THR A 285 -50.61 44.06 16.53
CA THR A 285 -51.60 44.93 15.86
C THR A 285 -51.31 45.01 14.36
N GLU A 286 -52.05 44.19 13.62
CA GLU A 286 -53.01 44.61 12.59
C GLU A 286 -52.82 46.04 12.05
N SER A 287 -52.47 46.18 10.77
CA SER A 287 -53.10 47.13 9.83
C SER A 287 -52.47 47.07 8.42
N ASP A 288 -53.37 47.25 7.46
CA ASP A 288 -53.30 47.11 6.01
C ASP A 288 -52.22 47.93 5.25
N PRO A 289 -51.94 47.58 3.97
CA PRO A 289 -50.95 48.25 3.13
C PRO A 289 -51.52 49.48 2.42
N PRO A 290 -50.66 50.43 2.00
CA PRO A 290 -51.01 51.29 0.89
C PRO A 290 -50.05 51.16 -0.30
N GLU A 291 -50.71 51.28 -1.44
CA GLU A 291 -50.26 51.47 -2.81
C GLU A 291 -49.31 52.68 -2.98
N GLY A 292 -48.57 52.68 -4.09
CA GLY A 292 -47.79 53.82 -4.58
C GLY A 292 -46.77 53.35 -5.62
N GLU A 293 -47.20 53.14 -6.86
CA GLU A 293 -47.07 54.11 -7.97
C GLU A 293 -45.66 54.68 -8.18
N GLY A 294 -45.04 54.21 -9.27
CA GLY A 294 -44.40 55.02 -10.32
C GLY A 294 -43.22 55.92 -9.95
N VAL A 295 -42.09 55.74 -10.63
CA VAL A 295 -41.50 56.77 -11.51
C VAL A 295 -40.47 56.11 -12.45
N GLU A 296 -40.65 56.43 -13.73
CA GLU A 296 -39.84 56.13 -14.92
C GLU A 296 -38.38 56.66 -14.88
N PRO A 297 -37.52 56.16 -15.79
CA PRO A 297 -36.10 56.46 -15.83
C PRO A 297 -35.79 57.78 -16.56
N LYS A 298 -34.76 58.50 -16.10
CA LYS A 298 -34.13 59.59 -16.86
C LYS A 298 -32.73 59.24 -17.33
N THR A 299 -32.55 59.62 -18.58
CA THR A 299 -31.46 59.42 -19.53
C THR A 299 -30.31 60.42 -19.36
N LYS A 300 -29.22 60.10 -20.08
CA LYS A 300 -28.21 60.95 -20.76
C LYS A 300 -26.79 60.71 -20.25
N ASN A 301 -25.96 60.04 -21.04
CA ASN A 301 -25.16 60.58 -22.16
C ASN A 301 -24.12 61.61 -21.70
N GLY A 302 -22.85 61.20 -21.73
CA GLY A 302 -21.66 62.05 -21.66
C GLY A 302 -20.52 61.34 -22.39
N GLN A 303 -20.03 62.01 -23.44
CA GLN A 303 -19.16 61.57 -24.53
C GLN A 303 -17.66 61.40 -24.15
N PRO A 304 -16.82 60.91 -25.09
CA PRO A 304 -15.50 60.34 -24.83
C PRO A 304 -14.37 61.37 -24.84
N HIS A 305 -13.23 60.97 -24.31
CA HIS A 305 -11.94 61.58 -24.61
C HIS A 305 -11.08 60.59 -25.39
N ASP A 306 -10.86 60.92 -26.66
CA ASP A 306 -9.63 60.62 -27.38
C ASP A 306 -8.49 61.39 -26.72
N ASP A 307 -7.34 60.74 -26.53
CA ASP A 307 -6.06 61.31 -26.94
C ASP A 307 -5.06 60.17 -27.21
N SER A 308 -4.39 60.35 -28.35
CA SER A 308 -3.47 59.44 -29.00
C SER A 308 -2.05 59.56 -28.42
N VAL A 309 -1.10 58.87 -29.08
CA VAL A 309 0.37 59.05 -29.04
C VAL A 309 1.02 58.16 -27.94
N GLU A 310 2.00 57.28 -28.18
CA GLU A 310 3.06 57.20 -29.18
C GLU A 310 3.61 55.77 -29.30
N ALA A 311 4.20 55.49 -30.46
CA ALA A 311 4.88 54.24 -30.78
C ALA A 311 6.26 54.12 -30.10
N SER A 312 6.68 52.91 -29.77
CA SER A 312 8.09 52.54 -29.80
C SER A 312 8.23 51.06 -30.11
N ALA A 313 8.78 50.79 -31.29
CA ALA A 313 9.29 49.51 -31.70
C ALA A 313 10.65 49.27 -31.05
N HIS A 314 10.88 48.10 -30.48
CA HIS A 314 12.22 47.55 -30.40
C HIS A 314 12.21 46.09 -30.84
N ASP A 315 12.76 45.93 -32.04
CA ASP A 315 13.25 44.71 -32.66
C ASP A 315 14.61 44.40 -32.00
N ASP A 316 14.83 43.15 -31.58
CA ASP A 316 16.15 42.56 -31.41
C ASP A 316 16.04 41.03 -31.49
N ARG A 317 16.23 40.54 -32.71
CA ARG A 317 16.75 39.19 -32.99
C ARG A 317 18.25 39.17 -32.68
N LEU A 318 18.73 38.10 -32.07
CA LEU A 318 19.78 37.18 -32.58
C LEU A 318 20.27 36.26 -31.45
N GLY A 319 20.43 34.98 -31.76
CA GLY A 319 21.06 34.01 -30.85
C GLY A 319 20.71 32.54 -31.14
N GLU A 320 20.89 32.10 -32.38
CA GLU A 320 21.11 30.67 -32.66
C GLU A 320 22.53 30.33 -32.19
N GLU A 321 22.69 29.34 -31.31
CA GLU A 321 23.88 28.51 -31.30
C GLU A 321 23.53 27.04 -31.05
N ASN A 322 24.07 26.24 -31.97
CA ASN A 322 24.02 24.80 -32.06
C ASN A 322 24.75 24.13 -30.89
N ASN A 323 24.29 22.94 -30.50
CA ASN A 323 25.24 21.87 -30.25
C ASN A 323 24.62 20.50 -30.55
N ASP A 324 25.00 19.99 -31.71
CA ASP A 324 24.96 18.59 -32.11
C ASP A 324 25.99 17.76 -31.32
N HIS A 325 25.87 16.43 -31.50
CA HIS A 325 26.87 15.36 -31.27
C HIS A 325 26.95 14.74 -29.86
N LEU A 326 26.99 13.41 -29.67
CA LEU A 326 26.98 12.25 -30.58
C LEU A 326 26.82 10.95 -29.73
N THR A 327 26.21 9.91 -30.33
CA THR A 327 26.53 8.44 -30.21
C THR A 327 26.49 7.74 -28.84
N THR A 328 26.01 6.52 -28.65
CA THR A 328 26.06 5.22 -29.37
C THR A 328 24.94 4.35 -28.73
N GLY A 329 24.16 3.49 -29.39
CA GLY A 329 24.55 2.33 -30.19
C GLY A 329 24.52 1.05 -29.33
N GLN A 330 23.48 0.21 -29.44
CA GLN A 330 23.63 -1.25 -29.60
C GLN A 330 22.27 -1.99 -29.77
N THR A 331 22.21 -2.67 -30.91
CA THR A 331 21.33 -3.74 -31.38
C THR A 331 21.62 -5.09 -30.70
N VAL A 332 20.82 -6.10 -31.07
CA VAL A 332 20.88 -7.57 -30.83
C VAL A 332 20.05 -8.07 -29.63
N ASP A 333 19.33 -9.19 -29.67
CA ASP A 333 18.93 -10.09 -30.74
C ASP A 333 17.76 -10.94 -30.22
N SER A 334 16.93 -11.38 -31.16
CA SER A 334 15.96 -12.47 -31.04
C SER A 334 16.57 -13.78 -30.52
N PHE A 335 15.85 -14.54 -29.68
CA PHE A 335 15.87 -16.01 -29.74
C PHE A 335 14.59 -16.63 -29.16
N SER A 336 13.77 -17.18 -30.06
CA SER A 336 12.79 -18.22 -29.77
C SER A 336 13.51 -19.52 -29.42
N ARG A 337 13.04 -20.26 -28.41
CA ARG A 337 13.21 -21.71 -28.40
C ARG A 337 12.12 -22.42 -27.59
N THR A 338 11.29 -23.11 -28.36
CA THR A 338 10.54 -24.31 -28.05
C THR A 338 11.44 -25.39 -27.43
N VAL A 339 10.97 -26.05 -26.37
CA VAL A 339 11.07 -27.50 -26.16
C VAL A 339 9.75 -27.96 -25.58
#